data_AF-A0A821C2K4-F1
#
_entry.id   AF-A0A821C2K4-F1
#
_cell.length_a   1.000
_cell.length_b   1.000
_cell.length_c   1.000
_cell.angle_alpha   90.00
_cell.angle_beta   90.00
_cell.angle_gamma   90.00
#
_symmetry.space_group_name_H-M   'P 1'
#
loop_
_entity.id
_entity.type
_entity.pdbx_description
1 polymer ?
#
loop_
_entity_poly.entity_id
_entity_poly.type
_entity_poly.pdbx_seq_one_letter_code
_entity_poly.pdbx_strand_id
1 'polypeptide(L)'
;MLNRALRTMEFDIIMKMDFSIRDLYEDMDRLHVEQSIGHRKSDSFTVYRGQGLVKTDFNQLVKTKCGLLSSNSFLSTSKNHNVSLNFARHSMLNSDLIGVLFIMTIDPSLSSTRFASIKNVSCHQTERETLVSIRSIFRIGHIKQIEHDNDRLWQVELKSANDADSQRHKFTERIRQRTMELTGWHGLGQLLIMINQFSKAEDLYKVLL
;
A
#
# COMPACT_ATOMS: atom_id res chain seq x y z
N MET A 1 -7.55 -6.84 -10.86
CA MET A 1 -8.10 -5.65 -11.55
C MET A 1 -7.98 -4.41 -10.68
N LEU A 2 -8.70 -4.32 -9.54
CA LEU A 2 -8.70 -3.13 -8.66
C LEU A 2 -7.30 -2.64 -8.23
N ASN A 3 -6.48 -3.49 -7.63
CA ASN A 3 -5.12 -3.11 -7.19
C ASN A 3 -4.20 -2.66 -8.33
N ARG A 4 -4.45 -3.11 -9.57
CA ARG A 4 -3.72 -2.61 -10.74
C ARG A 4 -4.22 -1.21 -11.07
N ALA A 5 -5.53 -1.04 -11.24
CA ALA A 5 -6.13 0.25 -11.58
C ALA A 5 -5.74 1.36 -10.60
N LEU A 6 -5.71 1.07 -9.29
CA LEU A 6 -5.26 2.01 -8.27
C LEU A 6 -3.77 2.41 -8.40
N ARG A 7 -2.89 1.48 -8.83
CA ARG A 7 -1.45 1.75 -9.03
C ARG A 7 -1.18 2.54 -10.31
N THR A 8 -1.92 2.24 -11.38
CA THR A 8 -1.75 2.83 -12.71
C THR A 8 -2.63 4.05 -12.96
N MET A 9 -3.52 4.38 -12.00
CA MET A 9 -4.53 5.43 -12.09
C MET A 9 -5.42 5.25 -13.33
N GLU A 10 -5.97 4.05 -13.51
CA GLU A 10 -6.98 3.76 -14.54
C GLU A 10 -8.36 4.27 -14.06
N PHE A 11 -8.65 5.55 -14.32
CA PHE A 11 -9.77 6.27 -13.72
C PHE A 11 -11.15 5.72 -14.07
N ASP A 12 -11.32 5.17 -15.27
CA ASP A 12 -12.56 4.53 -15.70
C ASP A 12 -12.90 3.30 -14.85
N ILE A 13 -11.89 2.47 -14.54
CA ILE A 13 -12.06 1.31 -13.66
C ILE A 13 -12.27 1.76 -12.22
N ILE A 14 -11.49 2.75 -11.74
CA ILE A 14 -11.63 3.26 -10.37
C ILE A 14 -13.04 3.82 -10.15
N MET A 15 -13.57 4.61 -11.09
CA MET A 15 -14.93 5.16 -11.02
C MET A 15 -15.99 4.07 -10.99
N LYS A 16 -15.89 3.06 -11.87
CA LYS A 16 -16.82 1.92 -11.87
C LYS A 16 -16.76 1.11 -10.58
N MET A 17 -15.61 1.09 -9.91
CA MET A 17 -15.39 0.38 -8.66
C MET A 17 -15.55 1.26 -7.41
N ASP A 18 -15.96 2.54 -7.52
CA ASP A 18 -15.93 3.48 -6.40
C ASP A 18 -16.78 3.00 -5.21
N PHE A 19 -17.98 2.48 -5.48
CA PHE A 19 -18.82 1.84 -4.45
C PHE A 19 -18.11 0.65 -3.78
N SER A 20 -17.52 -0.25 -4.56
CA SER A 20 -16.80 -1.41 -4.01
C SER A 20 -15.55 -1.00 -3.22
N ILE A 21 -14.86 0.07 -3.62
CA ILE A 21 -13.70 0.62 -2.90
C ILE A 21 -14.16 1.20 -1.57
N ARG A 22 -15.27 1.95 -1.57
CA ARG A 22 -15.87 2.51 -0.36
C ARG A 22 -16.30 1.41 0.60
N ASP A 23 -17.08 0.44 0.12
CA ASP A 23 -17.57 -0.67 0.95
C ASP A 23 -16.40 -1.46 1.55
N LEU A 24 -15.36 -1.77 0.75
CA LEU A 24 -14.17 -2.44 1.24
C LEU A 24 -13.45 -1.62 2.32
N TYR A 25 -13.37 -0.30 2.14
CA TYR A 25 -12.74 0.57 3.13
C TYR A 25 -13.55 0.63 4.44
N GLU A 26 -14.88 0.75 4.35
CA GLU A 26 -15.78 0.76 5.51
C GLU A 26 -15.74 -0.58 6.26
N ASP A 27 -15.74 -1.71 5.55
CA ASP A 27 -15.61 -3.04 6.13
C ASP A 27 -14.25 -3.22 6.82
N MET A 28 -13.17 -2.74 6.20
CA MET A 28 -11.85 -2.76 6.82
C MET A 28 -11.80 -1.90 8.08
N ASP A 29 -12.43 -0.72 8.08
CA ASP A 29 -12.47 0.16 9.26
C ASP A 29 -13.27 -0.49 10.41
N ARG A 30 -14.41 -1.12 10.10
CA ARG A 30 -15.18 -1.88 11.08
C ARG A 30 -14.35 -3.01 11.70
N LEU A 31 -13.75 -3.86 10.85
CA LEU A 31 -12.91 -4.97 11.31
C LEU A 31 -11.69 -4.48 12.10
N HIS A 32 -11.09 -3.37 11.67
CA HIS A 32 -9.98 -2.75 12.38
C HIS A 32 -10.39 -2.37 13.80
N VAL A 33 -11.53 -1.69 13.99
CA VAL A 33 -12.03 -1.30 15.32
C VAL A 33 -12.32 -2.53 16.18
N GLU A 34 -13.04 -3.52 15.66
CA GLU A 34 -13.37 -4.76 16.37
C GLU A 34 -12.10 -5.51 16.83
N GLN A 35 -11.10 -5.61 15.96
CA GLN A 35 -9.86 -6.33 16.23
C GLN A 35 -8.90 -5.55 17.13
N SER A 36 -8.96 -4.21 17.08
CA SER A 36 -8.20 -3.31 17.95
C SER A 36 -8.66 -3.35 19.41
N ILE A 37 -9.93 -3.70 19.67
CA ILE A 37 -10.47 -3.82 21.04
C ILE A 37 -9.92 -5.08 21.73
N GLY A 38 -9.71 -6.17 20.97
CA GLY A 38 -9.20 -7.44 21.50
C GLY A 38 -7.66 -7.53 21.58
N HIS A 39 -6.93 -6.71 20.84
CA HIS A 39 -5.46 -6.62 20.96
C HIS A 39 -5.12 -5.58 22.02
N ARG A 40 -4.14 -5.88 22.90
CA ARG A 40 -3.55 -4.83 23.74
C ARG A 40 -3.02 -3.77 22.77
N LYS A 41 -3.56 -2.55 22.83
CA LYS A 41 -3.28 -1.43 21.89
C LYS A 41 -1.79 -1.13 21.66
N SER A 42 -0.87 -1.70 22.44
CA SER A 42 0.58 -1.51 22.33
C SER A 42 1.36 -2.63 21.65
N ASP A 43 0.76 -3.79 21.38
CA ASP A 43 1.53 -4.92 20.85
C ASP A 43 1.59 -4.85 19.32
N SER A 44 2.65 -4.22 18.82
CA SER A 44 2.96 -4.26 17.39
C SER A 44 3.12 -5.71 16.93
N PHE A 45 2.72 -6.00 15.70
CA PHE A 45 2.82 -7.34 15.15
C PHE A 45 3.49 -7.33 13.79
N THR A 46 4.01 -8.49 13.37
CA THR A 46 4.62 -8.66 12.06
C THR A 46 3.68 -9.39 11.11
N VAL A 47 3.65 -8.93 9.86
CA VAL A 47 3.08 -9.62 8.70
C VAL A 47 4.10 -9.60 7.56
N TYR A 48 3.93 -10.52 6.63
CA TYR A 48 4.86 -10.75 5.53
C TYR A 48 4.15 -10.57 4.20
N ARG A 49 4.90 -10.14 3.18
CA ARG A 49 4.41 -10.06 1.81
C ARG A 49 5.55 -10.33 0.83
N GLY A 50 5.42 -11.36 0.02
CA GLY A 50 6.33 -11.59 -1.11
C GLY A 50 5.80 -11.04 -2.40
N GLN A 51 6.66 -10.45 -3.22
CA GLN A 51 6.35 -10.03 -4.58
C GLN A 51 7.61 -9.83 -5.43
N GLY A 52 7.42 -9.75 -6.74
CA GLY A 52 8.44 -9.28 -7.67
C GLY A 52 8.41 -7.76 -7.80
N LEU A 53 9.59 -7.15 -7.88
CA LEU A 53 9.77 -5.76 -8.30
C LEU A 53 10.61 -5.72 -9.57
N VAL A 54 10.32 -4.82 -10.49
CA VAL A 54 11.22 -4.56 -11.62
C VAL A 54 12.54 -3.99 -11.06
N LYS A 55 13.67 -4.32 -11.69
CA LYS A 55 15.00 -3.85 -11.23
C LYS A 55 15.07 -2.34 -10.96
N THR A 56 14.42 -1.52 -11.78
CA THR A 56 14.37 -0.06 -11.60
C THR A 56 13.70 0.34 -10.29
N ASP A 57 12.56 -0.28 -9.97
CA ASP A 57 11.79 -0.01 -8.75
C ASP A 57 12.53 -0.51 -7.51
N PHE A 58 13.18 -1.67 -7.61
CA PHE A 58 14.04 -2.19 -6.55
C PHE A 58 15.24 -1.27 -6.29
N ASN A 59 15.92 -0.81 -7.34
CA ASN A 59 17.04 0.12 -7.20
C ASN A 59 16.60 1.45 -6.58
N GLN A 60 15.40 1.93 -6.94
CA GLN A 60 14.81 3.11 -6.30
C GLN A 60 14.53 2.86 -4.81
N LEU A 61 13.95 1.70 -4.47
CA LEU A 61 13.71 1.31 -3.08
C LEU A 61 15.01 1.32 -2.25
N VAL A 62 16.09 0.76 -2.79
CA VAL A 62 17.42 0.74 -2.15
C VAL A 62 17.97 2.16 -1.95
N LYS A 63 17.84 3.03 -2.95
CA LYS A 63 18.24 4.46 -2.83
C LYS A 63 17.44 5.20 -1.76
N THR A 64 16.18 4.82 -1.56
CA THR A 64 15.29 5.40 -0.54
C THR A 64 15.39 4.71 0.83
N LYS A 65 16.43 3.91 1.09
CA LYS A 65 16.65 3.29 2.40
C LYS A 65 16.60 4.34 3.52
N CYS A 66 16.02 3.99 4.66
CA CYS A 66 15.71 4.90 5.78
C CYS A 66 14.63 5.98 5.47
N GLY A 67 14.13 6.04 4.24
CA GLY A 67 13.02 6.90 3.84
C GLY A 67 11.64 6.30 4.09
N LEU A 68 10.63 6.88 3.43
CA LEU A 68 9.23 6.46 3.52
C LEU A 68 8.78 5.76 2.23
N LEU A 69 7.94 4.74 2.40
CA LEU A 69 7.22 4.04 1.36
C LEU A 69 5.73 4.20 1.62
N SER A 70 4.97 4.62 0.60
CA SER A 70 3.51 4.69 0.68
C SER A 70 2.88 3.69 -0.29
N SER A 71 1.78 3.06 0.13
CA SER A 71 1.05 2.14 -0.73
C SER A 71 -0.13 2.84 -1.41
N ASN A 72 -0.16 2.78 -2.75
CA ASN A 72 -1.29 3.26 -3.55
C ASN A 72 -2.34 2.15 -3.80
N SER A 73 -2.23 1.02 -3.12
CA SER A 73 -3.15 -0.11 -3.28
C SER A 73 -3.39 -0.82 -1.94
N PHE A 74 -4.43 -1.65 -1.86
CA PHE A 74 -4.56 -2.58 -0.74
C PHE A 74 -3.44 -3.62 -0.79
N LEU A 75 -2.81 -3.89 0.35
CA LEU A 75 -1.76 -4.88 0.45
C LEU A 75 -2.30 -6.12 1.14
N SER A 76 -2.39 -7.21 0.40
CA SER A 76 -2.57 -8.54 1.00
C SER A 76 -1.26 -8.98 1.64
N THR A 77 -1.33 -9.38 2.91
CA THR A 77 -0.17 -9.82 3.69
C THR A 77 -0.55 -11.08 4.46
N SER A 78 0.44 -11.90 4.81
CA SER A 78 0.23 -13.14 5.56
C SER A 78 0.97 -13.09 6.88
N LYS A 79 0.40 -13.68 7.94
CA LYS A 79 1.14 -13.97 9.18
C LYS A 79 2.14 -15.11 9.02
N ASN A 80 2.04 -15.89 7.94
CA ASN A 80 2.93 -17.00 7.65
C ASN A 80 4.08 -16.54 6.74
N HIS A 81 5.29 -16.53 7.31
CA HIS A 81 6.51 -16.17 6.61
C HIS A 81 6.73 -17.01 5.33
N ASN A 82 6.53 -18.33 5.41
CA ASN A 82 6.85 -19.24 4.32
C ASN A 82 5.92 -19.06 3.11
N VAL A 83 4.64 -18.77 3.36
CA VAL A 83 3.67 -18.43 2.30
C VAL A 83 4.17 -17.21 1.53
N SER A 84 4.54 -16.14 2.24
CA SER A 84 5.04 -14.92 1.62
C SER A 84 6.39 -15.11 0.92
N LEU A 85 7.32 -15.85 1.52
CA LEU A 85 8.60 -16.16 0.91
C LEU A 85 8.44 -16.93 -0.41
N ASN A 86 7.47 -17.86 -0.47
CA ASN A 86 7.17 -18.59 -1.70
C ASN A 86 6.71 -17.66 -2.83
N PHE A 87 5.88 -16.65 -2.53
CA PHE A 87 5.51 -15.63 -3.53
C PHE A 87 6.72 -14.82 -4.03
N ALA A 88 7.65 -14.44 -3.14
CA ALA A 88 8.87 -13.75 -3.53
C ALA A 88 9.76 -14.63 -4.42
N ARG A 89 9.94 -15.91 -4.06
CA ARG A 89 10.70 -16.88 -4.85
C ARG A 89 10.07 -17.15 -6.22
N HIS A 90 8.76 -17.34 -6.26
CA HIS A 90 8.03 -17.58 -7.51
C HIS A 90 8.15 -16.40 -8.47
N SER A 91 8.21 -15.17 -7.95
CA SER A 91 8.40 -13.97 -8.77
C SER A 91 9.73 -13.94 -9.52
N MET A 92 10.77 -14.63 -9.02
CA MET A 92 12.08 -14.70 -9.66
C MET A 92 12.11 -15.55 -10.93
N LEU A 93 11.08 -16.37 -11.16
CA LEU A 93 10.92 -17.13 -12.41
C LEU A 93 10.91 -16.22 -13.64
N ASN A 94 10.48 -14.96 -13.46
CA ASN A 94 10.67 -13.90 -14.44
C ASN A 94 12.05 -13.25 -14.22
N SER A 95 12.94 -13.31 -15.22
CA SER A 95 14.30 -12.75 -15.19
C SER A 95 14.38 -11.25 -14.94
N ASP A 96 13.32 -10.51 -15.27
CA ASP A 96 13.28 -9.05 -15.17
C ASP A 96 12.90 -8.55 -13.77
N LEU A 97 12.43 -9.47 -12.92
CA LEU A 97 11.99 -9.18 -11.57
C LEU A 97 13.06 -9.54 -10.53
N ILE A 98 13.06 -8.80 -9.44
CA ILE A 98 13.76 -9.10 -8.20
C ILE A 98 12.71 -9.58 -7.20
N GLY A 99 12.92 -10.76 -6.61
CA GLY A 99 12.07 -11.28 -5.55
C GLY A 99 12.31 -10.51 -4.26
N VAL A 100 11.25 -9.93 -3.71
CA VAL A 100 11.31 -9.15 -2.47
C VAL A 100 10.32 -9.71 -1.46
N LEU A 101 10.83 -10.04 -0.28
CA LEU A 101 10.04 -10.33 0.90
C LEU A 101 9.99 -9.09 1.80
N PHE A 102 8.83 -8.46 1.89
CA PHE A 102 8.58 -7.42 2.88
C PHE A 102 8.27 -8.04 4.23
N ILE A 103 9.01 -7.61 5.26
CA ILE A 103 8.74 -7.90 6.66
C ILE A 103 8.15 -6.63 7.26
N MET A 104 6.85 -6.64 7.50
CA MET A 104 6.08 -5.45 7.84
C MET A 104 5.67 -5.50 9.31
N THR A 105 6.22 -4.60 10.12
CA THR A 105 5.79 -4.37 11.50
C THR A 105 4.68 -3.34 11.52
N ILE A 106 3.49 -3.74 11.97
CA ILE A 106 2.31 -2.91 12.09
C ILE A 106 2.08 -2.60 13.56
N ASP A 107 1.99 -1.31 13.87
CA ASP A 107 1.59 -0.77 15.16
C ASP A 107 0.11 -0.37 15.11
N PRO A 108 -0.79 -1.10 15.79
CA PRO A 108 -2.22 -0.80 15.79
C PRO A 108 -2.60 0.52 16.44
N SER A 109 -1.71 1.13 17.23
CA SER A 109 -1.97 2.43 17.84
C SER A 109 -1.89 3.59 16.83
N LEU A 110 -1.30 3.34 15.65
CA LEU A 110 -1.10 4.36 14.63
C LEU A 110 -2.29 4.45 13.68
N SER A 111 -2.94 5.62 13.65
CA SER A 111 -4.04 5.91 12.72
C SER A 111 -3.63 5.92 11.25
N SER A 112 -2.32 6.01 10.97
CA SER A 112 -1.75 6.03 9.62
C SER A 112 -1.78 4.66 8.92
N THR A 113 -1.97 3.56 9.67
CA THR A 113 -1.95 2.20 9.11
C THR A 113 -3.17 1.43 9.57
N ARG A 114 -4.21 1.44 8.73
CA ARG A 114 -5.41 0.61 8.92
C ARG A 114 -5.18 -0.78 8.37
N PHE A 115 -5.66 -1.79 9.10
CA PHE A 115 -5.56 -3.18 8.70
C PHE A 115 -6.78 -3.96 9.16
N ALA A 116 -7.08 -5.04 8.46
CA ALA A 116 -8.10 -6.00 8.84
C ALA A 116 -7.57 -7.43 8.66
N SER A 117 -7.59 -8.22 9.73
CA SER A 117 -7.47 -9.67 9.60
C SER A 117 -8.72 -10.20 8.92
N ILE A 118 -8.56 -10.85 7.78
CA ILE A 118 -9.66 -11.39 6.98
C ILE A 118 -9.66 -12.91 6.98
N LYS A 119 -9.00 -13.54 7.97
CA LYS A 119 -8.93 -15.00 8.13
C LYS A 119 -10.27 -15.71 7.97
N ASN A 120 -11.35 -15.12 8.47
CA ASN A 120 -12.68 -15.75 8.51
C ASN A 120 -13.49 -15.58 7.21
N VAL A 121 -13.05 -14.68 6.32
CA VAL A 121 -13.74 -14.37 5.05
C VAL A 121 -12.85 -14.56 3.83
N SER A 122 -11.54 -14.76 4.03
CA SER A 122 -10.57 -15.04 2.96
C SER A 122 -10.82 -16.42 2.36
N CYS A 123 -10.67 -16.52 1.04
CA CYS A 123 -10.63 -17.79 0.32
C CYS A 123 -9.41 -18.65 0.70
N HIS A 124 -8.41 -18.06 1.36
CA HIS A 124 -7.17 -18.72 1.80
C HIS A 124 -7.03 -18.70 3.33
N GLN A 125 -7.92 -19.41 4.02
CA GLN A 125 -8.03 -19.40 5.49
C GLN A 125 -6.74 -19.81 6.23
N THR A 126 -5.90 -20.64 5.61
CA THR A 126 -4.65 -21.14 6.20
C THR A 126 -3.53 -20.10 6.22
N GLU A 127 -3.58 -19.10 5.34
CA GLU A 127 -2.55 -18.06 5.22
C GLU A 127 -2.63 -17.01 6.33
N ARG A 128 -3.75 -16.98 7.08
CA ARG A 128 -4.03 -15.96 8.11
C ARG A 128 -3.81 -14.56 7.55
N GLU A 129 -4.50 -14.31 6.45
CA GLU A 129 -4.35 -13.09 5.67
C GLU A 129 -4.76 -11.86 6.48
N THR A 130 -3.94 -10.82 6.39
CA THR A 130 -4.19 -9.48 6.92
C THR A 130 -4.14 -8.51 5.76
N LEU A 131 -5.25 -7.83 5.50
CA LEU A 131 -5.33 -6.80 4.49
C LEU A 131 -4.90 -5.46 5.10
N VAL A 132 -3.99 -4.76 4.44
CA VAL A 132 -3.51 -3.44 4.85
C VAL A 132 -4.04 -2.39 3.88
N SER A 133 -4.59 -1.32 4.43
CA SER A 133 -5.36 -0.33 3.67
C SER A 133 -4.48 0.50 2.73
N ILE A 134 -5.12 1.07 1.71
CA ILE A 134 -4.52 2.09 0.85
C ILE A 134 -4.00 3.27 1.68
N ARG A 135 -2.99 3.98 1.18
CA ARG A 135 -2.34 5.14 1.82
C ARG A 135 -1.61 4.82 3.12
N SER A 136 -1.47 3.55 3.49
CA SER A 136 -0.59 3.14 4.59
C SER A 136 0.86 3.52 4.27
N ILE A 137 1.57 4.00 5.29
CA ILE A 137 2.93 4.51 5.16
C ILE A 137 3.86 3.71 6.06
N PHE A 138 5.01 3.36 5.49
CA PHE A 138 6.03 2.57 6.14
C PHE A 138 7.36 3.29 6.06
N ARG A 139 8.13 3.25 7.14
CA ARG A 139 9.54 3.59 7.12
C ARG A 139 10.34 2.37 6.68
N ILE A 140 11.20 2.57 5.69
CA ILE A 140 12.07 1.53 5.15
C ILE A 140 13.23 1.33 6.14
N GLY A 141 13.35 0.11 6.66
CA GLY A 141 14.42 -0.32 7.56
C GLY A 141 15.58 -0.96 6.82
N HIS A 142 16.03 -2.11 7.34
CA HIS A 142 17.12 -2.84 6.71
C HIS A 142 16.67 -3.54 5.42
N ILE A 143 17.58 -3.55 4.45
CA ILE A 143 17.45 -4.27 3.18
C ILE A 143 18.65 -5.21 3.11
N LYS A 144 18.40 -6.52 2.97
CA LYS A 144 19.47 -7.53 2.92
C LYS A 144 19.07 -8.69 2.00
N GLN A 145 20.05 -9.36 1.41
CA GLN A 145 19.84 -10.61 0.68
C GLN A 145 19.42 -11.72 1.65
N ILE A 146 18.54 -12.61 1.19
CA ILE A 146 18.09 -13.76 2.00
C ILE A 146 19.04 -14.94 1.82
N GLU A 147 19.55 -15.15 0.61
CA GLU A 147 20.39 -16.27 0.23
C GLU A 147 21.71 -15.73 -0.32
N HIS A 148 22.85 -16.22 0.17
CA HIS A 148 24.17 -15.71 -0.18
C HIS A 148 24.51 -15.88 -1.68
N ASP A 149 23.96 -16.92 -2.31
CA ASP A 149 24.23 -17.26 -3.71
C ASP A 149 23.14 -16.78 -4.68
N ASN A 150 22.15 -16.02 -4.19
CA ASN A 150 21.03 -15.52 -4.99
C ASN A 150 20.91 -14.00 -4.84
N ASP A 151 21.48 -13.29 -5.80
CA ASP A 151 21.47 -11.83 -5.87
C ASP A 151 20.09 -11.22 -6.17
N ARG A 152 19.09 -12.07 -6.45
CA ARG A 152 17.74 -11.66 -6.85
C ARG A 152 16.68 -11.89 -5.78
N LEU A 153 17.05 -12.35 -4.57
CA LEU A 153 16.13 -12.54 -3.46
C LEU A 153 16.51 -11.71 -2.24
N TRP A 154 15.66 -10.74 -1.91
CA TRP A 154 15.92 -9.77 -0.85
C TRP A 154 14.80 -9.75 0.19
N GLN A 155 15.16 -9.47 1.44
CA GLN A 155 14.21 -9.02 2.44
C GLN A 155 14.31 -7.51 2.65
N VAL A 156 13.17 -6.89 2.91
CA VAL A 156 13.05 -5.47 3.20
C VAL A 156 12.18 -5.31 4.44
N GLU A 157 12.73 -4.70 5.48
CA GLU A 157 11.99 -4.38 6.69
C GLU A 157 11.22 -3.08 6.49
N LEU A 158 9.94 -3.10 6.87
CA LEU A 158 9.02 -1.98 6.82
C LEU A 158 8.38 -1.82 8.19
N LYS A 159 8.47 -0.64 8.78
CA LYS A 159 7.78 -0.33 10.04
C LYS A 159 6.69 0.70 9.79
N SER A 160 5.46 0.45 10.25
CA SER A 160 4.37 1.43 10.18
C SER A 160 4.85 2.75 10.75
N ALA A 161 4.73 3.81 9.94
CA ALA A 161 5.18 5.13 10.30
C ALA A 161 3.96 6.00 10.58
N ASN A 162 3.99 6.73 11.70
CA ASN A 162 3.08 7.82 11.91
C ASN A 162 3.66 9.02 11.16
N ASP A 163 3.12 9.32 10.00
CA ASP A 163 3.46 10.53 9.27
C ASP A 163 2.37 11.57 9.49
N ALA A 164 2.12 11.84 10.77
CA ALA A 164 1.62 13.12 11.21
C ALA A 164 2.77 14.16 11.20
N ASP A 165 3.67 14.14 10.20
CA ASP A 165 4.55 15.29 10.03
C ASP A 165 3.73 16.46 9.51
N SER A 166 3.96 17.61 10.13
CA SER A 166 3.31 18.89 9.80
C SER A 166 3.34 19.22 8.30
N GLN A 167 4.26 18.63 7.53
CA GLN A 167 4.42 18.85 6.10
C GLN A 167 3.26 18.25 5.27
N ARG A 168 2.75 17.05 5.59
CA ARG A 168 1.60 16.48 4.87
C ARG A 168 0.30 17.17 5.22
N HIS A 169 0.14 17.57 6.47
CA HIS A 169 -1.02 18.36 6.86
C HIS A 169 -0.99 19.73 6.17
N LYS A 170 0.15 20.43 6.19
CA LYS A 170 0.32 21.69 5.45
C LYS A 170 0.14 21.53 3.95
N PHE A 171 0.63 20.45 3.36
CA PHE A 171 0.44 20.16 1.94
C PHE A 171 -1.03 19.87 1.62
N THR A 172 -1.67 18.98 2.37
CA THR A 172 -3.09 18.63 2.20
C THR A 172 -4.00 19.84 2.41
N GLU A 173 -3.70 20.68 3.41
CA GLU A 173 -4.45 21.92 3.65
C GLU A 173 -4.22 22.95 2.55
N ARG A 174 -2.99 23.10 2.01
CA ARG A 174 -2.75 23.96 0.84
C ARG A 174 -3.48 23.47 -0.40
N ILE A 175 -3.51 22.16 -0.64
CA ILE A 175 -4.27 21.55 -1.72
C ILE A 175 -5.76 21.85 -1.50
N ARG A 176 -6.30 21.57 -0.30
CA ARG A 176 -7.69 21.86 0.06
C ARG A 176 -8.06 23.32 -0.14
N GLN A 177 -7.24 24.26 0.31
CA GLN A 177 -7.45 25.70 0.12
C GLN A 177 -7.51 26.08 -1.36
N ARG A 178 -6.70 25.45 -2.22
CA ARG A 178 -6.68 25.70 -3.66
C ARG A 178 -7.78 24.97 -4.44
N THR A 179 -8.36 23.90 -3.88
CA THR A 179 -9.40 23.09 -4.52
C THR A 179 -10.74 23.19 -3.79
N MET A 180 -10.91 24.16 -2.88
CA MET A 180 -12.03 24.24 -1.93
C MET A 180 -13.40 24.32 -2.59
N GLU A 181 -13.47 24.82 -3.83
CA GLU A 181 -14.70 24.95 -4.61
C GLU A 181 -14.97 23.74 -5.54
N LEU A 182 -14.03 22.80 -5.66
CA LEU A 182 -14.10 21.67 -6.60
C LEU A 182 -14.10 20.35 -5.84
N THR A 183 -15.28 19.73 -5.71
CA THR A 183 -15.45 18.44 -5.04
C THR A 183 -15.44 17.28 -6.05
N GLY A 184 -15.15 16.06 -5.57
CA GLY A 184 -15.17 14.85 -6.38
C GLY A 184 -14.07 14.81 -7.47
N TRP A 185 -14.42 14.28 -8.64
CA TRP A 185 -13.48 14.02 -9.74
C TRP A 185 -12.86 15.30 -10.34
N HIS A 186 -13.58 16.42 -10.32
CA HIS A 186 -13.04 17.71 -10.80
C HIS A 186 -11.93 18.23 -9.90
N GLY A 187 -12.06 18.07 -8.58
CA GLY A 187 -11.00 18.39 -7.63
C GLY A 187 -9.76 17.51 -7.83
N LEU A 188 -9.96 16.22 -8.13
CA LEU A 188 -8.86 15.32 -8.48
C LEU A 188 -8.15 15.72 -9.78
N GLY A 189 -8.89 16.12 -10.81
CA GLY A 189 -8.34 16.62 -12.08
C GLY A 189 -7.43 17.84 -11.87
N GLN A 190 -7.88 18.82 -11.08
CA GLN A 190 -7.07 19.99 -10.74
C GLN A 190 -5.83 19.63 -9.90
N LEU A 191 -5.96 18.68 -8.97
CA LEU A 191 -4.82 18.21 -8.20
C LEU A 191 -3.75 17.62 -9.13
N LEU A 192 -4.14 16.76 -10.09
CA LEU A 192 -3.23 16.15 -11.06
C LEU A 192 -2.50 17.22 -11.89
N ILE A 193 -3.21 18.26 -12.34
CA ILE A 193 -2.60 19.41 -13.02
C ILE A 193 -1.57 20.11 -12.11
N MET A 194 -1.92 20.35 -10.84
CA MET A 194 -1.05 21.05 -9.89
C MET A 194 0.25 20.30 -9.60
N ILE A 195 0.23 18.96 -9.65
CA ILE A 195 1.41 18.11 -9.48
C ILE A 195 2.08 17.72 -10.81
N ASN A 196 1.77 18.45 -11.90
CA ASN A 196 2.29 18.25 -13.26
C ASN A 196 2.00 16.87 -13.87
N GLN A 197 0.94 16.19 -13.42
CA GLN A 197 0.46 14.91 -13.96
C GLN A 197 -0.57 15.17 -15.08
N PHE A 198 -0.19 15.97 -16.08
CA PHE A 198 -1.12 16.46 -17.11
C PHE A 198 -1.77 15.33 -17.92
N SER A 199 -1.01 14.31 -18.31
CA SER A 199 -1.56 13.16 -19.05
C SER A 199 -2.62 12.42 -18.23
N LYS A 200 -2.42 12.26 -16.91
CA LYS A 200 -3.43 11.65 -16.02
C LYS A 200 -4.64 12.55 -15.83
N ALA A 201 -4.45 13.87 -15.76
CA ALA A 201 -5.57 14.81 -15.70
C ALA A 201 -6.43 14.72 -16.97
N GLU A 202 -5.80 14.66 -18.14
CA GLU A 202 -6.49 14.50 -19.43
C GLU A 202 -7.25 13.17 -19.50
N ASP A 203 -6.62 12.05 -19.11
CA ASP A 203 -7.27 10.74 -19.03
C ASP A 203 -8.52 10.79 -18.15
N LEU A 204 -8.44 11.45 -16.99
CA LEU A 204 -9.59 11.61 -16.10
C LEU A 204 -10.71 12.43 -16.76
N TYR A 205 -10.40 13.60 -17.33
CA TYR A 205 -11.42 14.45 -17.94
C TYR A 205 -12.09 13.79 -19.15
N LYS A 206 -11.37 12.98 -19.93
CA LYS A 206 -11.97 12.18 -21.02
C LYS A 206 -13.01 11.19 -20.55
N VAL A 207 -12.90 10.69 -19.32
CA VAL A 207 -13.89 9.76 -18.75
C VAL A 207 -15.09 10.50 -18.15
N LEU A 208 -14.93 11.78 -17.80
CA LEU A 208 -16.01 12.62 -17.25
C LEU A 208 -16.90 13.27 -18.32
N LEU A 209 -16.44 13.33 -19.57
CA LEU A 209 -17.18 13.81 -20.75
C LEU A 209 -18.11 12.71 -21.30
#